data_AF-A0A1F8VDM8-F1
#
_entry.id   AF-A0A1F8VDM8-F1
#
_cell.length_a   1.000
_cell.length_b   1.000
_cell.length_c   1.000
_cell.angle_alpha   90.00
_cell.angle_beta   90.00
_cell.angle_gamma   90.00
#
_symmetry.space_group_name_H-M   'P 1'
#
loop_
_entity.id
_entity.type
_entity.pdbx_description
1 polymer ?
#
loop_
_entity_poly.entity_id
_entity_poly.type
_entity_poly.pdbx_seq_one_letter_code
_entity_poly.pdbx_strand_id
1 'polypeptide(L)' 'MSQCKIILAELKKSPLTAAQAIEKHNIYRLAARINDLRKRGYTIATHMHTTYRADGKRSYYAEYRYIH' A
#
# COMPACT_ATOMS: atom_id res chain seq x y z
N MET A 1 -1.25 -15.87 -10.83
CA MET A 1 -1.73 -14.46 -10.74
C MET A 1 -0.61 -13.61 -10.15
N SER A 2 -0.21 -12.49 -10.79
CA SER A 2 0.93 -11.69 -10.28
C SER A 2 0.52 -10.81 -9.09
N GLN A 3 1.43 -10.59 -8.14
CA GLN A 3 1.20 -9.73 -6.98
C GLN A 3 0.75 -8.31 -7.37
N CYS A 4 1.28 -7.76 -8.47
CA CYS A 4 0.87 -6.44 -8.97
C CYS A 4 -0.61 -6.42 -9.42
N LYS A 5 -1.13 -7.53 -9.98
CA LYS A 5 -2.54 -7.61 -10.38
C LYS A 5 -3.47 -7.64 -9.16
N ILE A 6 -3.08 -8.36 -8.11
CA ILE A 6 -3.81 -8.40 -6.84
C ILE A 6 -3.86 -7.01 -6.20
N ILE A 7 -2.70 -6.37 -6.06
CA ILE A 7 -2.61 -5.02 -5.46
C ILE A 7 -3.41 -4.00 -6.25
N LEU A 8 -3.31 -4.01 -7.58
CA LEU A 8 -4.07 -3.07 -8.40
C LEU A 8 -5.59 -3.28 -8.25
N ALA A 9 -6.04 -4.53 -8.18
CA ALA A 9 -7.44 -4.84 -7.97
C ALA A 9 -7.94 -4.38 -6.59
N GLU A 10 -7.11 -4.53 -5.54
CA GLU A 10 -7.45 -4.05 -4.19
C GLU A 10 -7.45 -2.53 -4.12
N LEU A 11 -6.42 -1.86 -4.66
CA LEU A 11 -6.31 -0.39 -4.68
C LEU A 11 -7.46 0.31 -5.41
N LYS A 12 -8.04 -0.36 -6.41
CA LYS A 12 -9.24 0.14 -7.13
C LYS A 12 -10.51 0.07 -6.28
N LYS A 13 -10.54 -0.76 -5.23
CA LYS A 13 -11.66 -0.88 -4.30
C LYS A 13 -11.48 0.01 -3.08
N SER A 14 -10.28 0.01 -2.50
CA SER A 14 -9.98 0.75 -1.28
C SER A 14 -8.49 1.09 -1.17
N PRO A 15 -8.14 2.12 -0.38
CA PRO A 15 -6.74 2.38 -0.02
C PRO A 15 -6.12 1.17 0.68
N LEU A 16 -4.81 1.00 0.50
CA LEU A 16 -4.07 -0.15 1.03
C LEU A 16 -2.79 0.29 1.75
N THR A 17 -2.57 -0.26 2.95
CA THR A 17 -1.34 -0.11 3.72
C THR A 17 -0.46 -1.36 3.62
N ALA A 18 0.82 -1.24 4.00
CA ALA A 18 1.74 -2.39 4.02
C ALA A 18 1.26 -3.52 4.96
N ALA A 19 0.72 -3.16 6.13
CA ALA A 19 0.18 -4.13 7.08
C ALA A 19 -1.00 -4.92 6.47
N GLN A 20 -1.95 -4.21 5.86
CA GLN A 20 -3.09 -4.85 5.19
C GLN A 20 -2.67 -5.73 4.02
N ALA A 21 -1.64 -5.34 3.25
CA ALA A 21 -1.14 -6.15 2.14
C ALA A 21 -0.49 -7.46 2.62
N ILE A 22 0.16 -7.45 3.79
CA ILE A 22 0.69 -8.66 4.43
C ILE A 22 -0.48 -9.54 4.90
N GLU A 23 -1.39 -8.97 5.70
CA GLU A 23 -2.49 -9.71 6.32
C GLU A 23 -3.45 -10.33 5.29
N LYS A 24 -3.88 -9.56 4.28
CA LYS A 24 -4.89 -10.00 3.31
C LYS A 24 -4.31 -10.83 2.16
N HIS A 25 -3.05 -10.61 1.79
CA HIS A 25 -2.51 -11.12 0.53
C HIS A 25 -1.12 -11.78 0.66
N ASN A 26 -0.53 -11.83 1.86
CA ASN A 26 0.85 -12.30 2.09
C ASN A 26 1.89 -11.55 1.24
N ILE A 27 1.69 -10.24 1.00
CA ILE A 27 2.59 -9.41 0.20
C ILE A 27 3.43 -8.50 1.09
N TYR A 28 4.68 -8.89 1.33
CA TYR A 28 5.62 -8.18 2.20
C TYR A 28 6.30 -6.96 1.55
N ARG A 29 6.38 -6.91 0.22
CA ARG A 29 7.06 -5.84 -0.53
C ARG A 29 6.08 -4.92 -1.25
N LEU A 30 5.04 -4.46 -0.55
CA LEU A 30 4.00 -3.60 -1.14
C LEU A 30 4.60 -2.41 -1.89
N ALA A 31 5.49 -1.63 -1.26
CA ALA A 31 6.09 -0.45 -1.88
C ALA A 31 6.79 -0.75 -3.22
N ALA A 32 7.47 -1.89 -3.34
CA ALA A 32 8.09 -2.30 -4.61
C ALA A 32 7.05 -2.61 -5.69
N ARG A 33 5.94 -3.26 -5.31
CA ARG A 33 4.83 -3.53 -6.24
C ARG A 33 4.10 -2.24 -6.66
N ILE A 34 3.95 -1.27 -5.75
CA ILE A 34 3.43 0.06 -6.07
C ILE A 34 4.34 0.77 -7.07
N ASN A 35 5.66 0.72 -6.88
CA ASN A 35 6.62 1.29 -7.83
C ASN A 35 6.49 0.65 -9.22
N ASP A 36 6.36 -0.68 -9.29
CA ASP A 36 6.14 -1.39 -10.55
C ASP A 36 4.83 -0.96 -11.23
N LEU A 37 3.76 -0.70 -10.45
CA LEU A 37 2.50 -0.18 -10.99
C LEU A 37 2.63 1.26 -11.50
N ARG A 38 3.31 2.15 -10.77
CA ARG A 38 3.59 3.52 -11.23
C ARG A 38 4.39 3.54 -12.53
N LYS A 39 5.42 2.68 -12.64
CA LYS A 39 6.20 2.49 -13.88
C LYS A 39 5.37 2.00 -15.06
N ARG A 40 4.27 1.29 -14.79
CA ARG A 40 3.31 0.84 -15.81
C ARG A 40 2.24 1.88 -16.17
N GLY A 41 2.32 3.09 -15.60
CA GLY A 41 1.41 4.20 -15.90
C GLY A 41 0.21 4.34 -14.95
N TYR A 42 0.13 3.58 -13.87
CA TYR A 42 -0.95 3.74 -12.90
C TYR A 42 -0.65 4.87 -11.91
N THR A 43 -1.55 5.85 -11.82
CA THR A 43 -1.47 6.95 -10.85
C THR A 43 -1.88 6.45 -9.46
N ILE A 44 -0.92 6.38 -8.54
CA ILE A 44 -1.15 5.94 -7.16
C ILE A 44 -0.55 6.97 -6.22
N ALA A 45 -1.37 7.61 -5.40
CA ALA A 45 -0.93 8.52 -4.34
C ALA A 45 -0.43 7.76 -3.11
N THR A 46 0.44 8.41 -2.35
CA THR A 46 0.89 7.96 -1.05
C THR A 46 0.54 9.02 -0.02
N HIS A 47 -0.19 8.60 1.01
CA HIS A 47 -0.50 9.41 2.19
C HIS A 47 0.29 8.83 3.36
N MET A 48 1.10 9.67 4.00
CA MET A 48 1.86 9.30 5.18
C MET A 48 1.03 9.57 6.42
N HIS A 49 0.75 8.53 7.19
CA HIS A 49 0.05 8.62 8.47
C HIS A 49 1.05 8.52 9.61
N THR A 50 0.76 9.27 10.68
CA THR A 50 1.49 9.20 11.94
C THR A 50 0.56 8.58 12.98
N THR A 51 1.07 7.61 13.72
CA THR A 51 0.39 6.98 14.86
C THR A 51 1.33 6.90 16.05
N TYR A 52 0.79 6.58 17.23
CA TYR A 52 1.56 6.37 18.44
C TYR A 52 1.43 4.91 18.86
N ARG A 53 2.56 4.30 19.20
CA ARG A 53 2.60 2.94 19.76
C ARG A 53 2.22 2.98 21.24
N ALA A 54 1.99 1.80 21.81
CA ALA A 54 1.70 1.64 23.24
C ALA A 54 2.83 2.19 24.15
N ASP A 55 4.08 2.21 23.69
CA ASP A 55 5.23 2.79 24.40
C ASP A 55 5.35 4.33 24.23
N GLY A 56 4.32 4.98 23.66
CA GLY A 56 4.28 6.42 23.40
C GLY A 56 5.15 6.88 22.23
N LYS A 57 5.89 5.98 21.56
CA LYS A 57 6.73 6.36 20.42
C LYS A 57 5.89 6.58 19.17
N ARG A 58 6.25 7.63 18.42
CA ARG A 58 5.69 7.89 17.09
C ARG A 58 6.10 6.79 16.12
N SER A 59 5.14 6.35 15.32
CA SER A 59 5.30 5.42 14.22
C SER A 59 4.66 6.02 12.98
N TYR A 60 5.26 5.79 11.82
CA TYR A 60 4.76 6.28 10.55
C TYR A 60 4.42 5.10 9.64
N TYR A 61 3.36 5.23 8.85
CA TYR A 61 3.04 4.24 7.83
C TYR A 61 2.48 4.91 6.58
N ALA A 62 2.68 4.24 5.44
CA ALA A 62 2.18 4.67 4.15
C ALA A 62 0.83 4.01 3.86
N GLU A 63 -0.14 4.82 3.45
CA GLU A 63 -1.37 4.39 2.80
C GLU A 63 -1.29 4.74 1.31
N TYR A 64 -1.61 3.78 0.46
CA TYR A 64 -1.59 3.94 -0.99
C TYR A 64 -3.02 4.01 -1.53
N ARG A 65 -3.28 4.98 -2.40
CA ARG A 65 -4.61 5.19 -3.00
C ARG A 65 -4.51 5.25 -4.51
N TYR A 66 -5.34 4.49 -5.21
CA TYR A 66 -5.48 4.62 -6.66
C TYR A 66 -6.17 5.95 -6.99
N ILE A 67 -5.59 6.72 -7.90
CA ILE A 67 -6.19 7.95 -8.43
C ILE A 67 -6.55 7.68 -9.89
N HIS A 68 -7.83 7.86 -10.21
CA HIS A 68 -8.35 7.67 -11.56
C HIS A 68 -8.17 8.94 -12.39
#